data_AF-A0A255FW98-F1
#
_entry.id   AF-A0A255FW98-F1
#
_cell.length_a   1.000
_cell.length_b   1.000
_cell.length_c   1.000
_cell.angle_alpha   90.00
_cell.angle_beta   90.00
_cell.angle_gamma   90.00
#
_symmetry.space_group_name_H-M   'P 1'
#
loop_
_entity.id
_entity.type
_entity.pdbx_description
1 polymer ?
#
loop_
_entity_poly.entity_id
_entity_poly.type
_entity_poly.pdbx_seq_one_letter_code
_entity_poly.pdbx_strand_id
1 'polypeptide(L)'
;MRRHLLTGVVVALLAISLIGVVVWARSGTETATGPSDQPVMPETFAPGPPEDPSPAPTTQMAPPTLEPTPVVPDPVTAAPTPARNWSAAAEATPTRTPGRSTARPTPARGGSGSGEARLRIPSLAVDARIAPAAIRDGVFHVPVDPAVVGVNRGPATGLPARLAPSPGTILMSGHVTSGATRGALWPLHKLAPGSELETSDGAGATTRWRATRLRTVPADQLPADLLDRAGPTRLVLVTCAGEVETVDGRRRYRDNLLVEAVPVG
;
A
#
# COMPACT_ATOMS: atom_id res chain seq x y z
N MET A 1 -6.62 50.08 -32.80
CA MET A 1 -7.52 49.39 -31.85
C MET A 1 -7.50 47.90 -32.23
N ARG A 2 -6.74 47.05 -31.51
CA ARG A 2 -7.24 46.08 -30.48
C ARG A 2 -8.41 45.23 -31.03
N ARG A 3 -8.40 43.89 -31.08
CA ARG A 3 -7.54 42.80 -30.55
C ARG A 3 -7.86 41.54 -31.38
N HIS A 4 -6.83 40.78 -31.77
CA HIS A 4 -6.99 39.40 -32.23
C HIS A 4 -7.26 38.50 -31.01
N LEU A 5 -8.36 37.75 -31.02
CA LEU A 5 -8.61 36.68 -30.05
C LEU A 5 -7.75 35.46 -30.44
N LEU A 6 -6.74 35.17 -29.63
CA LEU A 6 -6.01 33.91 -29.65
C LEU A 6 -6.84 32.87 -28.90
N THR A 7 -7.34 31.87 -29.62
CA THR A 7 -7.96 30.67 -29.07
C THR A 7 -6.84 29.81 -28.48
N GLY A 8 -6.57 29.96 -27.18
CA GLY A 8 -5.63 29.12 -26.45
C GLY A 8 -6.26 27.76 -26.16
N VAL A 9 -5.78 26.72 -26.83
CA VAL A 9 -6.01 25.32 -26.47
C VAL A 9 -5.32 25.07 -25.13
N VAL A 10 -6.10 24.96 -24.05
CA VAL A 10 -5.58 24.56 -22.73
C VAL A 10 -5.41 23.04 -22.76
N VAL A 11 -4.17 22.58 -22.93
CA VAL A 11 -3.79 21.19 -22.68
C VAL A 11 -3.76 21.00 -21.17
N ALA A 12 -4.81 20.39 -20.61
CA ALA A 12 -4.85 19.99 -19.22
C ALA A 12 -3.92 18.79 -19.01
N LEU A 13 -2.72 19.02 -18.46
CA LEU A 13 -1.85 17.97 -17.95
C LEU A 13 -2.47 17.41 -16.67
N LEU A 14 -3.08 16.23 -16.77
CA LEU A 14 -3.52 15.42 -15.63
C LEU A 14 -2.30 14.97 -14.83
N ALA A 15 -1.98 15.71 -13.77
CA ALA A 15 -1.05 15.28 -12.75
C ALA A 15 -1.71 14.16 -11.93
N ILE A 16 -1.18 12.94 -12.06
CA ILE A 16 -1.56 11.77 -11.29
C ILE A 16 -1.35 12.10 -9.81
N SER A 17 -2.43 12.20 -9.02
CA SER A 17 -2.34 12.28 -7.57
C SER A 17 -1.65 11.02 -7.06
N LEU A 18 -0.41 11.13 -6.56
CA LEU A 18 0.22 10.05 -5.81
C LEU A 18 -0.51 9.88 -4.49
N ILE A 19 -1.60 9.13 -4.55
CA ILE A 19 -2.26 8.52 -3.39
C ILE A 19 -1.35 7.36 -2.98
N GLY A 20 -0.37 7.63 -2.14
CA GLY A 20 0.46 6.55 -1.68
C GLY A 20 1.69 6.94 -0.89
N VAL A 21 2.20 5.92 -0.22
CA VAL A 21 3.49 5.95 0.45
C VAL A 21 4.52 5.53 -0.61
N VAL A 22 5.46 6.42 -0.94
CA VAL A 22 6.48 6.17 -1.98
C VAL A 22 7.54 5.21 -1.43
N VAL A 23 7.50 3.96 -1.85
CA VAL A 23 8.45 2.90 -1.50
C VAL A 23 9.41 2.67 -2.68
N TRP A 24 10.57 3.32 -2.65
CA TRP A 24 11.62 3.05 -3.64
C TRP A 24 12.37 1.76 -3.30
N ALA A 25 12.34 0.79 -4.22
CA ALA A 25 13.36 -0.23 -4.30
C ALA A 25 14.46 0.28 -5.24
N ARG A 26 15.68 0.48 -4.75
CA ARG A 26 16.84 0.70 -5.64
C ARG A 26 17.20 -0.64 -6.29
N SER A 27 16.65 -0.91 -7.46
CA SER A 27 17.15 -1.97 -8.34
C SER A 27 18.49 -1.54 -8.93
N GLY A 28 19.49 -2.43 -8.87
CA GLY A 28 20.79 -2.24 -9.49
C GLY A 28 20.67 -1.92 -10.98
N THR A 29 21.54 -1.05 -11.45
CA THR A 29 21.66 -0.61 -12.84
C THR A 29 22.21 -1.73 -13.73
N GLU A 30 21.49 -2.08 -14.80
CA GLU A 30 22.10 -2.57 -16.05
C GLU A 30 21.49 -1.82 -17.24
N THR A 31 22.34 -0.93 -17.80
CA THR A 31 22.43 -0.50 -19.20
C THR A 31 22.38 -1.72 -20.15
N ALA A 32 21.93 -1.70 -21.41
CA ALA A 32 22.06 -0.69 -22.45
C ALA A 32 21.21 -1.07 -23.70
N THR A 33 20.87 -0.06 -24.52
CA THR A 33 21.00 0.00 -26.01
C THR A 33 20.31 -1.08 -26.87
N GLY A 34 19.34 -0.77 -27.72
CA GLY A 34 19.54 -0.10 -29.02
C GLY A 34 18.55 -0.63 -30.09
N PRO A 35 18.54 -0.09 -31.32
CA PRO A 35 17.30 0.34 -32.00
C PRO A 35 16.91 -0.42 -33.29
N SER A 36 15.69 -0.12 -33.78
CA SER A 36 15.19 -0.10 -35.18
C SER A 36 15.32 -1.35 -36.06
N ASP A 37 14.20 -1.84 -36.63
CA ASP A 37 13.97 -1.77 -38.09
C ASP A 37 12.56 -2.29 -38.49
N GLN A 38 11.87 -1.59 -39.38
CA GLN A 38 10.67 -2.09 -40.07
C GLN A 38 10.98 -2.22 -41.57
N PRO A 39 10.59 -3.33 -42.23
CA PRO A 39 10.53 -3.36 -43.68
C PRO A 39 9.11 -2.99 -44.16
N VAL A 40 9.07 -1.99 -45.04
CA VAL A 40 7.95 -1.58 -45.88
C VAL A 40 7.86 -2.52 -47.09
N MET A 41 6.67 -2.98 -47.47
CA MET A 41 6.41 -3.69 -48.73
C MET A 41 5.13 -3.17 -49.42
N PRO A 42 5.03 -3.26 -50.76
CA PRO A 42 4.32 -2.29 -51.59
C PRO A 42 2.84 -2.61 -51.84
N GLU A 43 2.07 -1.55 -52.06
CA GLU A 43 0.68 -1.58 -52.53
C GLU A 43 0.57 -2.24 -53.91
N THR A 44 -0.36 -3.19 -54.06
CA THR A 44 -0.87 -3.64 -55.36
C THR A 44 -2.36 -3.38 -55.40
N PHE A 45 -2.74 -2.52 -56.33
CA PHE A 45 -4.10 -2.10 -56.65
C PHE A 45 -4.83 -3.23 -57.40
N ALA A 46 -6.00 -3.66 -56.90
CA ALA A 46 -6.91 -4.56 -57.61
C ALA A 46 -8.36 -4.03 -57.48
N PRO A 47 -9.19 -4.20 -58.53
CA PRO A 47 -10.43 -3.46 -58.71
C PRO A 47 -11.56 -3.92 -57.78
N GLY A 48 -12.41 -2.96 -57.39
CA GLY A 48 -13.44 -3.13 -56.37
C GLY A 48 -14.55 -4.13 -56.73
N PRO A 49 -15.07 -4.89 -55.74
CA PRO A 49 -16.32 -5.62 -55.83
C PRO A 49 -17.50 -4.76 -55.30
N PRO A 50 -18.76 -5.17 -55.55
CA PRO A 50 -19.93 -4.28 -55.60
C PRO A 50 -20.38 -3.80 -54.22
N GLU A 51 -21.15 -2.71 -54.22
CA GLU A 51 -21.77 -2.08 -53.05
C GLU A 51 -22.50 -3.12 -52.17
N ASP A 52 -21.97 -3.35 -50.97
CA ASP A 52 -22.60 -4.14 -49.91
C ASP A 52 -23.75 -3.31 -49.28
N PRO A 53 -24.88 -3.92 -48.89
CA PRO A 53 -25.98 -3.21 -48.27
C PRO A 53 -25.56 -2.62 -46.91
N SER A 54 -25.89 -1.34 -46.73
CA SER A 54 -25.72 -0.53 -45.52
C SER A 54 -25.69 -1.35 -44.22
N PRO A 55 -24.61 -1.31 -43.41
CA PRO A 55 -24.61 -1.99 -42.13
C PRO A 55 -25.68 -1.37 -41.24
N ALA A 56 -26.45 -2.22 -40.55
CA ALA A 56 -27.32 -1.81 -39.45
C ALA A 56 -26.54 -0.89 -38.49
N PRO A 57 -27.19 0.10 -37.84
CA PRO A 57 -26.49 1.01 -36.94
C PRO A 57 -25.78 0.20 -35.87
N THR A 58 -24.46 0.10 -36.00
CA THR A 58 -23.63 -0.43 -34.94
C THR A 58 -23.69 0.64 -33.86
N THR A 59 -24.43 0.36 -32.78
CA THR A 59 -24.32 1.14 -31.55
C THR A 59 -22.85 1.09 -31.16
N GLN A 60 -22.11 2.14 -31.52
CA GLN A 60 -20.75 2.35 -31.06
C GLN A 60 -20.86 2.47 -29.55
N MET A 61 -20.50 1.40 -28.84
CA MET A 61 -20.30 1.45 -27.39
C MET A 61 -19.34 2.62 -27.16
N ALA A 62 -19.85 3.67 -26.53
CA ALA A 62 -19.03 4.79 -26.11
C ALA A 62 -17.81 4.22 -25.37
N PRO A 63 -16.59 4.76 -25.59
CA PRO A 63 -15.44 4.34 -24.79
C PRO A 63 -15.84 4.42 -23.31
N PRO A 64 -15.47 3.43 -22.48
CA PRO A 64 -15.82 3.48 -21.07
C PRO A 64 -15.34 4.83 -20.54
N THR A 65 -16.28 5.64 -20.06
CA THR A 65 -15.96 6.86 -19.31
C THR A 65 -15.00 6.42 -18.21
N LEU A 66 -13.74 6.83 -18.30
CA LEU A 66 -12.77 6.60 -17.24
C LEU A 66 -13.36 7.26 -16.00
N GLU A 67 -13.87 6.46 -15.07
CA GLU A 67 -14.34 7.00 -13.80
C GLU A 67 -13.20 7.80 -13.18
N PRO A 68 -13.44 9.06 -12.77
CA PRO A 68 -12.39 9.86 -12.16
C PRO A 68 -11.87 9.11 -10.95
N THR A 69 -10.56 8.86 -10.92
CA THR A 69 -9.92 8.14 -9.82
C THR A 69 -10.26 8.86 -8.52
N PRO A 70 -10.84 8.19 -7.51
CA PRO A 70 -11.23 8.84 -6.27
C PRO A 70 -10.02 9.54 -5.65
N VAL A 71 -10.12 10.86 -5.49
CA VAL A 71 -9.03 11.70 -4.99
C VAL A 71 -9.04 11.66 -3.47
N VAL A 72 -7.93 11.24 -2.86
CA VAL A 72 -7.74 11.41 -1.40
C VAL A 72 -7.54 12.90 -1.13
N PRO A 73 -8.29 13.50 -0.18
CA PRO A 73 -8.14 14.90 0.16
C PRO A 73 -6.74 15.22 0.70
N ASP A 74 -6.22 16.38 0.32
CA ASP A 74 -4.97 16.93 0.85
C ASP A 74 -5.01 17.01 2.39
N PRO A 75 -3.88 16.72 3.07
CA PRO A 75 -3.81 16.82 4.51
C PRO A 75 -3.99 18.26 4.96
N VAL A 76 -4.87 18.47 5.93
CA VAL A 76 -5.24 19.81 6.41
C VAL A 76 -4.38 20.29 7.58
N THR A 77 -3.89 19.36 8.39
CA THR A 77 -3.12 19.61 9.62
C THR A 77 -1.99 18.59 9.76
N ALA A 78 -0.98 18.95 10.54
CA ALA A 78 0.09 18.04 10.95
C ALA A 78 -0.47 16.73 11.52
N ALA A 79 0.24 15.65 11.25
CA ALA A 79 -0.04 14.33 11.78
C ALA A 79 0.82 14.09 13.03
N PRO A 80 0.29 13.35 14.01
CA PRO A 80 1.00 13.11 15.26
C PRO A 80 2.26 12.28 15.04
N THR A 81 3.34 12.67 15.71
CA THR A 81 4.60 11.94 15.80
C THR A 81 4.75 11.29 17.17
N PRO A 82 5.52 10.19 17.28
CA PRO A 82 5.78 9.58 18.57
C PRO A 82 6.63 10.49 19.46
N ALA A 83 6.43 10.42 20.76
CA ALA A 83 7.25 11.17 21.73
C ALA A 83 8.74 10.78 21.67
N ARG A 84 9.03 9.53 21.27
CA ARG A 84 10.39 9.06 21.00
C ARG A 84 10.36 7.92 19.99
N ASN A 85 11.42 7.83 19.19
CA ASN A 85 11.75 6.61 18.46
C ASN A 85 12.24 5.54 19.45
N TRP A 86 11.98 4.27 19.17
CA TRP A 86 12.46 3.18 20.00
C TRP A 86 12.73 1.92 19.19
N SER A 87 13.64 1.10 19.71
CA SER A 87 13.93 -0.25 19.24
C SER A 87 14.05 -1.15 20.46
N ALA A 88 13.28 -2.21 20.50
CA ALA A 88 13.40 -3.29 21.47
C ALA A 88 14.12 -4.46 20.81
N ALA A 89 14.88 -5.23 21.60
CA ALA A 89 15.30 -6.54 21.13
C ALA A 89 14.03 -7.34 20.82
N ALA A 90 14.00 -8.01 19.67
CA ALA A 90 13.12 -9.16 19.53
C ALA A 90 13.60 -10.12 20.63
N GLU A 91 12.84 -10.29 21.71
CA GLU A 91 13.13 -11.38 22.63
C GLU A 91 13.16 -12.63 21.76
N ALA A 92 14.36 -13.20 21.59
CA ALA A 92 14.52 -14.48 20.97
C ALA A 92 13.60 -15.40 21.77
N THR A 93 12.61 -15.98 21.10
CA THR A 93 11.77 -17.00 21.71
C THR A 93 12.71 -17.96 22.43
N PRO A 94 12.62 -18.14 23.76
CA PRO A 94 13.49 -19.08 24.43
C PRO A 94 13.28 -20.42 23.73
N THR A 95 14.36 -21.01 23.22
CA THR A 95 14.36 -22.39 22.76
C THR A 95 13.88 -23.22 23.94
N ARG A 96 12.59 -23.58 23.97
CA ARG A 96 12.09 -24.55 24.94
C ARG A 96 12.83 -25.84 24.64
N THR A 97 13.80 -26.18 25.48
CA THR A 97 14.21 -27.57 25.68
C THR A 97 12.93 -28.40 25.82
N PRO A 98 12.78 -29.55 25.14
CA PRO A 98 11.58 -30.37 25.25
C PRO A 98 11.54 -31.03 26.64
N GLY A 99 11.14 -30.25 27.64
CA GLY A 99 10.61 -30.76 28.89
C GLY A 99 9.20 -31.26 28.62
N ARG A 100 9.00 -32.57 28.78
CA ARG A 100 7.69 -33.24 28.75
C ARG A 100 6.76 -32.55 29.74
N SER A 101 5.98 -31.59 29.25
CA SER A 101 4.90 -30.93 29.97
C SER A 101 3.61 -31.42 29.34
N THR A 102 2.86 -32.22 30.08
CA THR A 102 1.52 -32.69 29.72
C THR A 102 0.45 -31.62 29.91
N ALA A 103 0.78 -30.35 29.65
CA ALA A 103 -0.21 -29.29 29.60
C ALA A 103 -0.94 -29.38 28.25
N ARG A 104 -2.17 -29.90 28.30
CA ARG A 104 -3.11 -29.87 27.17
C ARG A 104 -3.17 -28.43 26.63
N PRO A 105 -2.92 -28.20 25.32
CA PRO A 105 -3.16 -26.89 24.73
C PRO A 105 -4.62 -26.54 24.99
N THR A 106 -4.87 -25.48 25.76
CA THR A 106 -6.19 -24.87 25.74
C THR A 106 -6.31 -24.28 24.34
N PRO A 107 -7.30 -24.67 23.53
CA PRO A 107 -7.46 -24.04 22.23
C PRO A 107 -7.60 -22.55 22.50
N ALA A 108 -6.70 -21.74 21.93
CA ALA A 108 -6.96 -20.33 21.74
C ALA A 108 -8.37 -20.26 21.16
N ARG A 109 -9.32 -19.64 21.87
CA ARG A 109 -10.69 -19.52 21.37
C ARG A 109 -10.57 -18.96 19.97
N GLY A 110 -10.90 -19.80 18.98
CA GLY A 110 -10.95 -19.39 17.59
C GLY A 110 -11.88 -18.20 17.56
N GLY A 111 -11.32 -17.04 17.22
CA GLY A 111 -12.15 -15.93 16.81
C GLY A 111 -12.99 -16.48 15.67
N SER A 112 -14.31 -16.51 15.86
CA SER A 112 -15.25 -16.74 14.77
C SER A 112 -14.83 -15.80 13.65
N GLY A 113 -14.28 -16.36 12.57
CA GLY A 113 -13.77 -15.54 11.48
C GLY A 113 -14.88 -14.60 11.05
N SER A 114 -14.65 -13.29 11.15
CA SER A 114 -15.65 -12.28 10.78
C SER A 114 -15.99 -12.29 9.28
N GLY A 115 -15.53 -13.30 8.52
CA GLY A 115 -15.45 -13.32 7.05
C GLY A 115 -14.45 -12.30 6.48
N GLU A 116 -13.95 -11.39 7.31
CA GLU A 116 -13.19 -10.21 6.92
C GLU A 116 -11.82 -10.20 7.61
N ALA A 117 -10.77 -9.96 6.83
CA ALA A 117 -9.41 -9.83 7.33
C ALA A 117 -9.26 -8.55 8.17
N ARG A 118 -8.56 -8.65 9.31
CA ARG A 118 -8.46 -7.54 10.28
C ARG A 118 -7.05 -7.36 10.82
N LEU A 119 -6.68 -6.10 11.04
CA LEU A 119 -5.52 -5.68 11.83
C LEU A 119 -6.04 -5.18 13.18
N ARG A 120 -5.53 -5.77 14.26
CA ARG A 120 -5.86 -5.38 15.63
C ARG A 120 -4.63 -4.93 16.38
N ILE A 121 -4.75 -3.83 17.10
CA ILE A 121 -3.74 -3.33 18.03
C ILE A 121 -4.46 -2.99 19.33
N PRO A 122 -4.64 -3.96 20.25
CA PRO A 122 -5.49 -3.79 21.43
C PRO A 122 -5.10 -2.61 22.31
N SER A 123 -3.79 -2.40 22.52
CA SER A 123 -3.26 -1.27 23.31
C SER A 123 -3.63 0.12 22.77
N LEU A 124 -4.05 0.20 21.50
CA LEU A 124 -4.44 1.43 20.82
C LEU A 124 -5.92 1.46 20.40
N ALA A 125 -6.70 0.43 20.76
CA ALA A 125 -8.07 0.23 20.30
C ALA A 125 -8.24 0.28 18.76
N VAL A 126 -7.23 -0.19 18.02
CA VAL A 126 -7.33 -0.34 16.56
C VAL A 126 -7.99 -1.69 16.25
N ASP A 127 -9.08 -1.67 15.49
CA ASP A 127 -9.66 -2.83 14.81
C ASP A 127 -10.02 -2.38 13.37
N ALA A 128 -9.09 -2.60 12.44
CA ALA A 128 -9.16 -2.12 11.07
C ALA A 128 -9.33 -3.26 10.08
N ARG A 129 -10.10 -3.04 9.02
CA ARG A 129 -10.20 -4.00 7.92
C ARG A 129 -8.91 -4.04 7.12
N ILE A 130 -8.55 -5.21 6.61
CA ILE A 130 -7.41 -5.38 5.72
C ILE A 130 -7.90 -5.64 4.30
N ALA A 131 -7.36 -4.91 3.33
CA ALA A 131 -7.60 -5.13 1.90
C ALA A 131 -6.28 -5.34 1.15
N PRO A 132 -6.26 -6.10 0.04
CA PRO A 132 -5.08 -6.15 -0.83
C PRO A 132 -4.76 -4.75 -1.37
N ALA A 133 -3.50 -4.36 -1.28
CA ALA A 133 -2.98 -3.14 -1.88
C ALA A 133 -1.92 -3.45 -2.93
N ALA A 134 -1.91 -2.66 -3.99
CA ALA A 134 -0.91 -2.73 -5.04
C ALA A 134 0.25 -1.78 -4.75
N ILE A 135 1.44 -2.16 -5.21
CA ILE A 135 2.55 -1.23 -5.39
C ILE A 135 2.74 -1.10 -6.90
N ARG A 136 2.63 0.11 -7.43
CA ARG A 136 2.85 0.42 -8.86
C ARG A 136 3.80 1.60 -8.93
N ASP A 137 4.80 1.50 -9.81
CA ASP A 137 5.81 2.56 -9.99
C ASP A 137 6.50 2.98 -8.67
N GLY A 138 6.72 2.02 -7.77
CA GLY A 138 7.29 2.27 -6.45
C GLY A 138 6.32 2.94 -5.46
N VAL A 139 5.04 3.07 -5.77
CA VAL A 139 4.05 3.73 -4.92
C VAL A 139 3.11 2.71 -4.30
N PHE A 140 3.04 2.67 -2.98
CA PHE A 140 2.04 1.87 -2.27
C PHE A 140 0.68 2.57 -2.32
N HIS A 141 -0.28 1.98 -3.04
CA HIS A 141 -1.63 2.51 -3.15
C HIS A 141 -2.45 2.18 -1.89
N VAL A 142 -2.53 3.14 -0.99
CA VAL A 142 -3.32 3.03 0.24
C VAL A 142 -4.82 2.98 -0.12
N PRO A 143 -5.62 2.10 0.52
CA PRO A 143 -7.07 2.07 0.32
C PRO A 143 -7.72 3.43 0.60
N VAL A 144 -8.68 3.83 -0.24
CA VAL A 144 -9.36 5.14 -0.15
C VAL A 144 -10.14 5.31 1.15
N ASP A 145 -10.73 4.22 1.65
CA ASP A 145 -11.44 4.23 2.93
C ASP A 145 -10.42 4.40 4.09
N PRO A 146 -10.48 5.50 4.85
CA PRO A 146 -9.53 5.75 5.94
C PRO A 146 -9.57 4.69 7.04
N ALA A 147 -10.64 3.89 7.16
CA ALA A 147 -10.75 2.80 8.12
C ALA A 147 -10.13 1.47 7.63
N VAL A 148 -9.63 1.41 6.40
CA VAL A 148 -9.05 0.21 5.79
C VAL A 148 -7.53 0.34 5.70
N VAL A 149 -6.84 -0.75 6.04
CA VAL A 149 -5.39 -0.90 5.90
C VAL A 149 -5.11 -1.76 4.68
N GLY A 150 -4.24 -1.29 3.80
CA GLY A 150 -3.76 -2.04 2.65
C GLY A 150 -2.65 -2.99 3.06
N VAL A 151 -2.61 -4.20 2.49
CA VAL A 151 -1.48 -5.13 2.62
C VAL A 151 -0.88 -5.47 1.26
N ASN A 152 0.45 -5.40 1.16
CA ASN A 152 1.22 -5.85 0.01
C ASN A 152 2.24 -6.91 0.40
N ARG A 153 2.37 -7.92 -0.46
CA ARG A 153 3.41 -8.94 -0.35
C ARG A 153 3.79 -9.51 -1.72
N GLY A 154 4.54 -8.74 -2.50
CA GLY A 154 5.07 -9.19 -3.78
C GLY A 154 3.99 -9.81 -4.69
N PRO A 155 4.21 -11.01 -5.27
CA PRO A 155 3.29 -11.63 -6.22
C PRO A 155 2.04 -12.27 -5.59
N ALA A 156 1.91 -12.29 -4.26
CA ALA A 156 0.76 -12.90 -3.60
C ALA A 156 -0.53 -12.16 -3.99
N THR A 157 -1.56 -12.88 -4.44
CA THR A 157 -2.81 -12.26 -4.95
C THR A 157 -3.88 -12.15 -3.87
N GLY A 158 -4.10 -13.21 -3.08
CA GLY A 158 -5.12 -13.25 -2.01
C GLY A 158 -4.63 -12.83 -0.62
N LEU A 159 -5.57 -12.45 0.24
CA LEU A 159 -5.31 -12.07 1.65
C LEU A 159 -4.62 -13.19 2.45
N PRO A 160 -5.04 -14.47 2.39
CA PRO A 160 -4.35 -15.55 3.11
C PRO A 160 -2.85 -15.64 2.76
N ALA A 161 -2.51 -15.60 1.46
CA ALA A 161 -1.11 -15.66 1.02
C ALA A 161 -0.29 -14.40 1.41
N ARG A 162 -0.94 -13.23 1.44
CA ARG A 162 -0.33 -11.96 1.86
C ARG A 162 -0.08 -11.91 3.36
N LEU A 163 -0.94 -12.54 4.16
CA LEU A 163 -0.94 -12.44 5.63
C LEU A 163 -0.26 -13.62 6.32
N ALA A 164 -0.10 -14.77 5.64
CA ALA A 164 0.58 -15.94 6.19
C ALA A 164 2.02 -15.60 6.62
N PRO A 165 2.44 -15.88 7.86
CA PRO A 165 3.83 -15.69 8.28
C PRO A 165 4.78 -16.51 7.41
N SER A 166 5.75 -15.85 6.79
CA SER A 166 6.70 -16.43 5.85
C SER A 166 7.91 -15.50 5.75
N PRO A 167 9.10 -15.99 5.36
CA PRO A 167 10.29 -15.15 5.20
C PRO A 167 10.03 -13.83 4.46
N GLY A 168 10.71 -12.78 4.91
CA GLY A 168 10.56 -11.42 4.38
C GLY A 168 9.47 -10.58 5.04
N THR A 169 9.09 -9.51 4.35
CA THR A 169 8.23 -8.45 4.87
C THR A 169 6.78 -8.61 4.42
N ILE A 170 5.86 -8.55 5.38
CA ILE A 170 4.45 -8.24 5.14
C ILE A 170 4.30 -6.73 5.33
N LEU A 171 4.13 -6.00 4.23
CA LEU A 171 4.04 -4.54 4.26
C LEU A 171 2.57 -4.11 4.32
N MET A 172 2.23 -3.29 5.30
CA MET A 172 0.91 -2.68 5.43
C MET A 172 1.00 -1.16 5.49
N SER A 173 0.04 -0.49 4.86
CA SER A 173 -0.06 0.96 4.92
C SER A 173 -1.52 1.39 5.03
N GLY A 174 -1.76 2.46 5.80
CA GLY A 174 -3.09 2.98 6.08
C GLY A 174 -3.06 4.46 6.42
N HIS A 175 -4.22 5.10 6.33
CA HIS A 175 -4.36 6.52 6.60
C HIS A 175 -4.05 6.86 8.07
N VAL A 176 -3.24 7.91 8.26
CA VAL A 176 -3.25 8.68 9.52
C VAL A 176 -4.49 9.57 9.52
N THR A 177 -4.77 10.21 8.39
CA THR A 177 -5.96 11.01 8.10
C THR A 177 -6.34 10.88 6.63
N SER A 178 -7.58 11.23 6.32
CA SER A 178 -8.08 11.52 4.97
C SER A 178 -8.93 12.78 5.09
N GLY A 179 -8.40 13.92 4.65
CA GLY A 179 -8.94 15.24 5.00
C GLY A 179 -8.99 15.45 6.51
N ALA A 180 -10.17 15.75 7.06
CA ALA A 180 -10.39 15.90 8.50
C ALA A 180 -10.67 14.57 9.24
N THR A 181 -10.91 13.48 8.51
CA THR A 181 -11.25 12.18 9.09
C THR A 181 -9.98 11.47 9.52
N ARG A 182 -9.94 11.01 10.77
CA ARG A 182 -8.83 10.16 11.27
C ARG A 182 -8.91 8.79 10.63
N GLY A 183 -7.78 8.29 10.16
CA GLY A 183 -7.67 6.94 9.64
C GLY A 183 -7.37 5.91 10.72
N ALA A 184 -7.42 4.64 10.33
CA ALA A 184 -7.21 3.49 11.19
C ALA A 184 -5.85 3.51 11.91
N LEU A 185 -4.83 4.12 11.31
CA LEU A 185 -3.48 4.20 11.87
C LEU A 185 -3.18 5.52 12.61
N TRP A 186 -4.17 6.41 12.78
CA TRP A 186 -4.03 7.64 13.57
C TRP A 186 -3.35 7.44 14.95
N PRO A 187 -3.72 6.44 15.78
CA PRO A 187 -3.14 6.29 17.12
C PRO A 187 -1.74 5.65 17.13
N LEU A 188 -1.19 5.26 15.97
CA LEU A 188 0.03 4.43 15.90
C LEU A 188 1.26 5.08 16.58
N HIS A 189 1.33 6.41 16.61
CA HIS A 189 2.37 7.18 17.31
C HIS A 189 2.46 6.92 18.82
N LYS A 190 1.41 6.34 19.42
CA LYS A 190 1.34 6.01 20.85
C LYS A 190 1.79 4.58 21.16
N LEU A 191 2.17 3.79 20.15
CA LEU A 191 2.53 2.39 20.34
C LEU A 191 3.75 2.25 21.27
N ALA A 192 3.61 1.40 22.28
CA ALA A 192 4.67 1.12 23.22
C ALA A 192 5.58 -0.02 22.72
N PRO A 193 6.85 -0.07 23.18
CA PRO A 193 7.72 -1.21 22.95
C PRO A 193 7.06 -2.53 23.37
N GLY A 194 7.15 -3.55 22.53
CA GLY A 194 6.61 -4.88 22.82
C GLY A 194 5.10 -5.01 22.74
N SER A 195 4.36 -3.96 22.34
CA SER A 195 2.91 -4.05 22.10
C SER A 195 2.57 -5.20 21.14
N GLU A 196 1.47 -5.89 21.44
CA GLU A 196 0.92 -6.95 20.58
C GLU A 196 0.12 -6.35 19.42
N LEU A 197 0.29 -6.93 18.23
CA LEU A 197 -0.56 -6.75 17.07
C LEU A 197 -1.11 -8.11 16.64
N GLU A 198 -2.30 -8.14 16.07
CA GLU A 198 -2.88 -9.35 15.51
C GLU A 198 -3.35 -9.09 14.08
N THR A 199 -3.08 -10.03 13.18
CA THR A 199 -3.63 -10.02 11.82
C THR A 199 -4.48 -11.28 11.62
N SER A 200 -5.70 -11.13 11.11
CA SER A 200 -6.53 -12.25 10.65
C SER A 200 -6.73 -12.18 9.14
N ASP A 201 -6.80 -13.33 8.47
CA ASP A 201 -6.95 -13.39 7.01
C ASP A 201 -8.40 -13.47 6.51
N GLY A 202 -9.37 -13.47 7.43
CA GLY A 202 -10.79 -13.64 7.14
C GLY A 202 -11.21 -15.10 6.86
N ALA A 203 -10.26 -15.98 6.53
CA ALA A 203 -10.46 -17.43 6.38
C ALA A 203 -10.32 -18.20 7.71
N GLY A 204 -9.89 -17.51 8.77
CA GLY A 204 -9.81 -18.04 10.14
C GLY A 204 -8.38 -18.19 10.65
N ALA A 205 -7.36 -17.96 9.81
CA ALA A 205 -5.98 -17.92 10.28
C ALA A 205 -5.72 -16.57 10.97
N THR A 206 -5.12 -16.63 12.16
CA THR A 206 -4.65 -15.46 12.90
C THR A 206 -3.15 -15.57 13.16
N THR A 207 -2.47 -14.42 13.18
CA THR A 207 -1.07 -14.32 13.58
C THR A 207 -0.94 -13.20 14.60
N ARG A 208 -0.29 -13.51 15.72
CA ARG A 208 0.16 -12.51 16.69
C ARG A 208 1.56 -12.04 16.36
N TRP A 209 1.78 -10.75 16.57
CA TRP A 209 3.04 -10.07 16.33
C TRP A 209 3.42 -9.25 17.55
N ARG A 210 4.72 -9.08 17.77
CA ARG A 210 5.27 -8.22 18.82
C ARG A 210 6.01 -7.06 18.18
N ALA A 211 5.62 -5.84 18.50
CA ALA A 211 6.28 -4.64 18.01
C ALA A 211 7.71 -4.53 18.57
N THR A 212 8.69 -4.48 17.67
CA THR A 212 10.11 -4.44 18.01
C THR A 212 10.75 -3.10 17.66
N ARG A 213 10.13 -2.29 16.79
CA ARG A 213 10.66 -0.98 16.46
C ARG A 213 9.57 0.00 16.11
N LEU A 214 9.77 1.25 16.48
CA LEU A 214 8.97 2.38 16.04
C LEU A 214 9.88 3.58 15.74
N ARG A 215 9.74 4.15 14.55
CA ARG A 215 10.51 5.34 14.15
C ARG A 215 9.78 6.20 13.15
N THR A 216 10.05 7.49 13.19
CA THR A 216 9.71 8.42 12.11
C THR A 216 10.89 8.56 11.14
N VAL A 217 10.60 8.58 9.85
CA VAL A 217 11.57 8.82 8.76
C VAL A 217 10.99 9.84 7.77
N PRO A 218 11.82 10.62 7.07
CA PRO A 218 11.34 11.48 5.98
C PRO A 218 10.56 10.69 4.92
N ALA A 219 9.53 11.31 4.33
CA ALA A 219 8.63 10.62 3.41
C ALA A 219 9.33 10.09 2.14
N ASP A 220 10.45 10.70 1.77
CA ASP A 220 11.31 10.34 0.64
C ASP A 220 12.46 9.38 1.02
N GLN A 221 12.57 8.99 2.30
CA GLN A 221 13.65 8.15 2.84
C GLN A 221 13.12 6.88 3.49
N LEU A 222 12.11 6.26 2.88
CA LEU A 222 11.67 4.94 3.33
C LEU A 222 12.81 3.91 3.18
N PRO A 223 12.93 2.97 4.14
CA PRO A 223 13.92 1.90 4.05
C PRO A 223 13.73 1.06 2.78
N ALA A 224 14.83 0.72 2.10
CA ALA A 224 14.79 -0.07 0.86
C ALA A 224 14.35 -1.53 1.08
N ASP A 225 14.50 -2.04 2.31
CA ASP A 225 14.22 -3.42 2.72
C ASP A 225 12.73 -3.68 3.00
N LEU A 226 11.86 -2.67 2.87
CA LEU A 226 10.41 -2.80 3.07
C LEU A 226 9.74 -3.81 2.13
N LEU A 227 10.38 -4.13 0.99
CA LEU A 227 9.87 -5.05 -0.02
C LEU A 227 10.60 -6.39 -0.06
N ASP A 228 11.49 -6.63 0.91
CA ASP A 228 12.25 -7.87 0.99
C ASP A 228 11.33 -9.08 1.07
N ARG A 229 11.58 -10.06 0.21
CA ARG A 229 10.83 -11.33 0.13
C ARG A 229 11.52 -12.48 0.85
N ALA A 230 12.68 -12.21 1.43
CA ALA A 230 13.52 -13.17 2.11
C ALA A 230 14.03 -12.56 3.42
N GLY A 231 14.74 -13.36 4.21
CA GLY A 231 15.22 -12.96 5.53
C GLY A 231 14.14 -13.14 6.61
N PRO A 232 14.34 -12.54 7.79
CA PRO A 232 13.43 -12.71 8.92
C PRO A 232 12.00 -12.32 8.59
N THR A 233 11.04 -13.17 8.96
CA THR A 233 9.62 -12.85 8.87
C THR A 233 9.31 -11.64 9.74
N ARG A 234 8.78 -10.58 9.13
CA ARG A 234 8.34 -9.38 9.85
C ARG A 234 7.08 -8.75 9.24
N LEU A 235 6.31 -8.09 10.09
CA LEU A 235 5.24 -7.18 9.73
C LEU A 235 5.77 -5.75 9.82
N VAL A 236 5.55 -4.95 8.78
CA VAL A 236 5.86 -3.52 8.82
C VAL A 236 4.59 -2.71 8.54
N LEU A 237 4.19 -1.88 9.51
CA LEU A 237 3.13 -0.90 9.33
C LEU A 237 3.75 0.45 8.97
N VAL A 238 3.16 1.13 7.99
CA VAL A 238 3.56 2.48 7.58
C VAL A 238 2.34 3.39 7.57
N THR A 239 2.49 4.60 8.08
CA THR A 239 1.49 5.66 7.96
C THR A 239 2.16 7.02 7.89
N CYS A 240 1.48 8.02 7.33
CA CYS A 240 2.03 9.36 7.25
C CYS A 240 2.14 10.00 8.65
N ALA A 241 3.11 10.90 8.84
CA ALA A 241 3.39 11.57 10.11
C ALA A 241 3.97 12.97 9.89
N GLY A 242 4.04 13.75 10.97
CA GLY A 242 4.76 15.01 10.98
C GLY A 242 4.01 16.17 10.31
N GLU A 243 4.76 17.22 10.03
CA GLU A 243 4.21 18.46 9.48
C GLU A 243 3.65 18.29 8.08
N VAL A 244 2.72 19.18 7.72
CA VAL A 244 2.25 19.28 6.34
C VAL A 244 3.09 20.31 5.60
N GLU A 245 3.63 19.92 4.46
CA GLU A 245 4.41 20.78 3.58
C GLU A 245 3.77 20.87 2.20
N THR A 246 4.04 21.97 1.49
CA THR A 246 3.60 22.15 0.11
C THR A 246 4.77 21.86 -0.82
N VAL A 247 4.62 20.87 -1.69
CA VAL A 247 5.58 20.53 -2.74
C VAL A 247 4.84 20.50 -4.06
N ASP A 248 5.36 21.22 -5.06
CA ASP A 248 4.76 21.35 -6.40
C ASP A 248 3.26 21.74 -6.38
N GLY A 249 2.90 22.62 -5.44
CA GLY A 249 1.52 23.10 -5.28
C GLY A 249 0.57 22.10 -4.61
N ARG A 250 1.08 21.01 -4.04
CA ARG A 250 0.31 19.97 -3.33
C ARG A 250 0.73 19.86 -1.89
N ARG A 251 -0.23 19.61 -1.01
CA ARG A 251 0.05 19.38 0.41
C ARG A 251 0.34 17.90 0.64
N ARG A 252 1.40 17.61 1.38
CA ARG A 252 1.74 16.25 1.81
C ARG A 252 2.31 16.26 3.22
N TYR A 253 2.32 15.08 3.84
CA TYR A 253 3.06 14.89 5.08
C TYR A 253 4.56 14.81 4.79
N ARG A 254 5.37 15.47 5.62
CA ARG A 254 6.83 15.47 5.50
C ARG A 254 7.44 14.13 5.89
N ASP A 255 6.80 13.39 6.79
CA ASP A 255 7.37 12.20 7.41
C ASP A 255 6.44 10.97 7.27
N ASN A 256 7.01 9.78 7.48
CA ASN A 256 6.30 8.52 7.68
C ASN A 256 6.66 7.94 9.06
N LEU A 257 5.67 7.38 9.75
CA LEU A 257 5.85 6.58 10.95
C LEU A 257 5.85 5.10 10.59
N LEU A 258 6.91 4.40 10.97
CA LEU A 258 7.11 2.98 10.72
C LEU A 258 7.06 2.21 12.03
N VAL A 259 6.32 1.10 12.03
CA VAL A 259 6.36 0.09 13.09
C VAL A 259 6.82 -1.22 12.49
N GLU A 260 7.86 -1.82 13.05
CA GLU A 260 8.27 -3.19 12.73
C GLU A 260 7.83 -4.12 13.86
N ALA A 261 7.34 -5.30 13.49
CA ALA A 261 6.93 -6.34 14.41
C ALA A 261 7.35 -7.72 13.91
N VAL A 262 7.65 -8.63 14.83
CA VAL A 262 8.03 -10.01 14.55
C VAL A 262 6.93 -10.96 15.00
N PRO A 263 6.73 -12.12 14.35
CA PRO A 263 5.68 -13.06 14.74
C PRO A 263 5.96 -13.63 16.15
N VAL A 264 4.89 -13.86 16.91
CA VAL A 264 4.93 -14.51 18.23
C VAL A 264 4.41 -15.93 18.05
N GLY A 265 5.23 -16.92 18.45
CA GLY A 265 4.87 -18.34 18.46
C GLY A 265 4.15 -18.76 19.73
#